data_AF-A0A2G9IH65-F1
#
_entry.id   AF-A0A2G9IH65-F1
#
_cell.length_a   1.000
_cell.length_b   1.000
_cell.length_c   1.000
_cell.angle_alpha   90.00
_cell.angle_beta   90.00
_cell.angle_gamma   90.00
#
_symmetry.space_group_name_H-M   'P 1'
#
loop_
_entity.id
_entity.type
_entity.pdbx_description
1 polymer ?
#
loop_
_entity_poly.entity_id
_entity_poly.type
_entity_poly.pdbx_seq_one_letter_code
_entity_poly.pdbx_strand_id
1 'polypeptide(L)'
;MARINLIMMLLPFVFMIHEYEEIIMFRRWIDRNREELRKRFPKIESFFTQRGVFDYSTSTFAVGTAHEFILISVISFCSVWTGEYQWWFAALTGYSVHLLMHIAQWIVYRKYVPVIITSLLTLPYCIYSFAEFSKTTVLSFSQMLLWAAIGIVLTILSLFSAFFFMDRFQRWEKGNK
;
A
#
# COMPACT_ATOMS: atom_id res chain seq x y z
N MET A 1 15.16 -22.20 5.71
CA MET A 1 14.53 -21.39 6.78
C MET A 1 15.16 -20.01 6.92
N ALA A 2 16.44 -19.85 7.26
CA ALA A 2 17.02 -18.51 7.47
C ALA A 2 16.85 -17.53 6.29
N ARG A 3 17.04 -17.99 5.03
CA ARG A 3 16.86 -17.15 3.84
C ARG A 3 15.43 -16.64 3.65
N ILE A 4 14.43 -17.51 3.75
CA ILE A 4 13.03 -17.11 3.52
C ILE A 4 12.56 -16.17 4.65
N ASN A 5 13.00 -16.39 5.89
CA ASN A 5 12.67 -15.51 7.00
C ASN A 5 13.25 -14.10 6.80
N LEU A 6 14.47 -13.99 6.25
CA LEU A 6 15.05 -12.68 5.90
C LEU A 6 14.26 -11.99 4.78
N ILE A 7 13.86 -12.72 3.74
CA ILE A 7 13.00 -12.19 2.67
C ILE A 7 11.70 -11.67 3.26
N MET A 8 11.08 -12.43 4.17
CA MET A 8 9.82 -12.05 4.81
C MET A 8 9.95 -10.80 5.66
N MET A 9 11.00 -10.72 6.48
CA MET A 9 11.30 -9.54 7.31
C MET A 9 11.70 -8.31 6.51
N LEU A 10 12.06 -8.45 5.23
CA LEU A 10 12.37 -7.32 4.35
C LEU A 10 11.10 -6.61 3.84
N LEU A 11 9.94 -7.27 3.86
CA LEU A 11 8.68 -6.74 3.32
C LEU A 11 8.33 -5.35 3.90
N PRO A 12 8.39 -5.10 5.22
CA PRO A 12 8.05 -3.79 5.77
C PRO A 12 9.03 -2.68 5.33
N PHE A 13 10.31 -3.01 5.11
CA PHE A 13 11.29 -2.05 4.63
C PHE A 13 11.04 -1.67 3.17
N VAL A 14 10.72 -2.66 2.33
CA VAL A 14 10.36 -2.44 0.92
C VAL A 14 9.09 -1.62 0.81
N PHE A 15 8.08 -1.95 1.63
CA PHE A 15 6.85 -1.18 1.77
C PHE A 15 7.17 0.29 2.12
N MET A 16 7.96 0.52 3.18
CA MET A 16 8.25 1.89 3.62
C MET A 16 9.00 2.73 2.57
N ILE A 17 9.92 2.12 1.80
CA ILE A 17 10.60 2.79 0.68
C ILE A 17 9.59 3.33 -0.34
N HIS A 18 8.56 2.54 -0.65
CA HIS A 18 7.49 2.94 -1.55
C HIS A 18 6.63 4.06 -0.96
N GLU A 19 6.18 3.90 0.27
CA GLU A 19 5.34 4.89 0.96
C GLU A 19 6.03 6.25 1.14
N TYR A 20 7.36 6.30 1.28
CA TYR A 20 8.07 7.57 1.35
C TYR A 20 7.87 8.43 0.10
N GLU A 21 7.84 7.82 -1.10
CA GLU A 21 7.55 8.57 -2.33
C GLU A 21 6.12 9.15 -2.27
N GLU A 22 5.16 8.41 -1.72
CA GLU A 22 3.79 8.88 -1.52
C GLU A 22 3.75 10.08 -0.57
N ILE A 23 4.24 9.91 0.66
CA ILE A 23 4.19 10.95 1.70
C ILE A 23 4.84 12.26 1.21
N ILE A 24 6.01 12.16 0.55
CA ILE A 24 6.79 13.32 0.13
C ILE A 24 6.14 14.04 -1.08
N MET A 25 5.63 13.29 -2.05
CA MET A 25 5.26 13.85 -3.35
C MET A 25 3.75 14.06 -3.53
N PHE A 26 2.90 13.24 -2.91
CA PHE A 26 1.47 13.16 -3.26
C PHE A 26 0.73 14.49 -3.09
N ARG A 27 0.94 15.18 -1.97
CA ARG A 27 0.32 16.49 -1.72
C ARG A 27 0.69 17.52 -2.79
N ARG A 28 1.99 17.72 -3.03
CA ARG A 28 2.48 18.69 -4.03
C ARG A 28 2.03 18.33 -5.44
N TRP A 29 1.94 17.03 -5.75
CA TRP A 29 1.48 16.56 -7.05
C TRP A 29 -0.02 16.81 -7.25
N ILE A 30 -0.86 16.56 -6.24
CA ILE A 30 -2.30 16.89 -6.30
C ILE A 30 -2.46 18.38 -6.57
N ASP A 31 -1.79 19.24 -5.80
CA ASP A 31 -1.92 20.70 -5.93
C ASP A 31 -1.58 21.18 -7.35
N ARG A 32 -0.56 20.59 -7.99
CA ARG A 32 -0.16 20.94 -9.38
C ARG A 32 -1.07 20.38 -10.46
N ASN A 33 -1.72 19.25 -10.21
CA ASN A 33 -2.47 18.51 -11.23
C ASN A 33 -3.98 18.53 -11.03
N ARG A 34 -4.49 19.20 -9.98
CA ARG A 34 -5.91 19.25 -9.60
C ARG A 34 -6.84 19.61 -10.75
N GLU A 35 -6.47 20.64 -11.52
CA GLU A 35 -7.25 21.10 -12.67
C GLU A 35 -7.33 20.08 -13.81
N GLU A 36 -6.23 19.35 -14.04
CA GLU A 36 -6.21 18.28 -15.03
C GLU A 36 -7.02 17.08 -14.56
N LEU A 37 -6.88 16.70 -13.28
CA LEU A 37 -7.66 15.62 -12.68
C LEU A 37 -9.17 15.91 -12.79
N ARG A 38 -9.58 17.15 -12.53
CA ARG A 38 -10.97 17.61 -12.70
C ARG A 38 -11.48 17.45 -14.13
N LYS A 39 -10.66 17.79 -15.13
CA LYS A 39 -11.05 17.72 -16.54
C LYS A 39 -11.06 16.29 -17.08
N ARG A 40 -10.05 15.49 -16.75
CA ARG A 40 -9.86 14.13 -17.30
C ARG A 40 -10.61 13.05 -16.53
N PHE A 41 -10.78 13.23 -15.22
CA PHE A 41 -11.37 12.25 -14.31
C PHE A 41 -12.42 12.90 -13.38
N PRO A 42 -13.46 13.55 -13.92
CA PRO A 42 -14.41 14.36 -13.13
C PRO A 42 -15.15 13.57 -12.05
N LYS A 43 -15.44 12.28 -12.29
CA LYS A 43 -16.08 11.41 -11.29
C LYS A 43 -15.17 11.13 -10.08
N ILE A 44 -13.87 10.92 -10.35
CA ILE A 44 -12.86 10.64 -9.32
C ILE A 44 -12.58 11.92 -8.53
N GLU A 45 -12.43 13.04 -9.23
CA GLU A 45 -12.23 14.35 -8.59
C GLU A 45 -13.41 14.70 -7.68
N SER A 46 -14.64 14.58 -8.16
CA SER A 46 -15.85 14.85 -7.36
C SER A 46 -15.91 13.98 -6.10
N PHE A 47 -15.63 12.68 -6.21
CA PHE A 47 -15.62 11.77 -5.06
C PHE A 47 -14.57 12.16 -4.01
N PHE A 48 -13.34 12.45 -4.42
CA PHE A 48 -12.27 12.83 -3.50
C PHE A 48 -12.46 14.22 -2.90
N THR A 49 -13.02 15.16 -3.67
CA THR A 49 -13.38 16.51 -3.18
C THR A 49 -14.50 16.43 -2.14
N GLN A 50 -15.55 15.63 -2.37
CA GLN A 50 -16.63 15.43 -1.38
C GLN A 50 -16.14 14.83 -0.07
N ARG A 51 -15.12 13.96 -0.12
CA ARG A 51 -14.49 13.36 1.06
C ARG A 51 -13.37 14.22 1.67
N GLY A 52 -13.03 15.35 1.07
CA GLY A 52 -11.94 16.22 1.55
C GLY A 52 -10.54 15.59 1.46
N VAL A 53 -10.36 14.51 0.69
CA VAL A 53 -9.11 13.76 0.60
C VAL A 53 -8.02 14.57 -0.11
N PHE A 54 -8.38 15.41 -1.08
CA PHE A 54 -7.41 16.31 -1.72
C PHE A 54 -6.85 17.38 -0.76
N ASP A 55 -7.50 17.60 0.38
CA ASP A 55 -7.04 18.60 1.35
C ASP A 55 -6.10 18.00 2.41
N TYR A 56 -5.88 16.68 2.39
CA TYR A 56 -5.01 15.99 3.33
C TYR A 56 -3.60 16.57 3.30
N SER A 57 -3.10 16.95 4.47
CA SER A 57 -1.71 17.37 4.65
C SER A 57 -0.75 16.18 4.55
N THR A 58 0.55 16.48 4.36
CA THR A 58 1.60 15.45 4.41
C THR A 58 1.60 14.68 5.73
N SER A 59 1.31 15.33 6.85
CA SER A 59 1.13 14.71 8.16
C SER A 59 -0.06 13.75 8.18
N THR A 60 -1.18 14.11 7.55
CA THR A 60 -2.32 13.20 7.38
C THR A 60 -1.96 11.96 6.54
N PHE A 61 -1.23 12.11 5.44
CA PHE A 61 -0.69 10.96 4.69
C PHE A 61 0.26 10.11 5.54
N ALA A 62 1.13 10.74 6.35
CA ALA A 62 2.02 10.04 7.26
C ALA A 62 1.26 9.17 8.29
N VAL A 63 0.06 9.57 8.73
CA VAL A 63 -0.77 8.75 9.63
C VAL A 63 -1.29 7.50 8.93
N GLY A 64 -1.79 7.62 7.70
CA GLY A 64 -2.28 6.47 6.93
C GLY A 64 -1.18 5.47 6.62
N THR A 65 -0.04 5.97 6.12
CA THR A 65 1.14 5.13 5.82
C THR A 65 1.73 4.48 7.08
N ALA A 66 1.75 5.17 8.23
CA ALA A 66 2.18 4.59 9.50
C ALA A 66 1.24 3.45 9.96
N HIS A 67 -0.06 3.59 9.77
CA HIS A 67 -1.03 2.54 10.09
C HIS A 67 -0.74 1.25 9.29
N GLU A 68 -0.59 1.36 7.98
CA GLU A 68 -0.28 0.21 7.11
C GLU A 68 1.11 -0.37 7.41
N PHE A 69 2.10 0.48 7.68
CA PHE A 69 3.45 0.04 8.03
C PHE A 69 3.47 -0.80 9.32
N ILE A 70 2.72 -0.38 10.34
CA ILE A 70 2.61 -1.15 11.59
C ILE A 70 1.97 -2.52 11.32
N LEU A 71 0.87 -2.55 10.56
CA LEU A 71 0.18 -3.80 10.22
C LEU A 71 1.08 -4.78 9.47
N ILE A 72 1.73 -4.32 8.39
CA ILE A 72 2.61 -5.20 7.59
C ILE A 72 3.84 -5.66 8.39
N SER A 73 4.34 -4.83 9.30
CA SER A 73 5.44 -5.17 10.21
C SER A 73 5.03 -6.25 11.21
N VAL A 74 3.87 -6.10 11.86
CA VAL A 74 3.34 -7.08 12.82
C VAL A 74 3.05 -8.39 12.13
N ILE A 75 2.40 -8.38 10.96
CA ILE A 75 2.10 -9.60 10.21
C ILE A 75 3.40 -10.31 9.80
N SER A 76 4.37 -9.58 9.27
CA SER A 76 5.67 -10.16 8.87
C SER A 76 6.41 -10.77 10.05
N PHE A 77 6.51 -10.04 11.17
CA PHE A 77 7.18 -10.51 12.38
C PHE A 77 6.49 -11.74 12.97
N CYS A 78 5.16 -11.67 13.16
CA CYS A 78 4.38 -12.77 13.72
C CYS A 78 4.47 -14.02 12.84
N SER A 79 4.39 -13.87 11.51
CA SER A 79 4.51 -15.00 10.58
C SER A 79 5.85 -15.72 10.73
N VAL A 80 6.94 -14.96 10.87
CA VAL A 80 8.28 -15.53 11.07
C VAL A 80 8.43 -16.15 12.47
N TRP A 81 7.85 -15.52 13.49
CA TRP A 81 7.92 -15.98 14.87
C TRP A 81 7.13 -17.27 15.12
N THR A 82 5.93 -17.38 14.56
CA THR A 82 5.04 -18.54 14.75
C THR A 82 5.25 -19.63 13.70
N GLY A 83 5.88 -19.30 12.56
CA GLY A 83 6.01 -20.21 11.42
C GLY A 83 4.79 -20.22 10.49
N GLU A 84 3.77 -19.40 10.76
CA GLU A 84 2.50 -19.33 10.02
C GLU A 84 2.63 -18.43 8.77
N TYR A 85 3.42 -18.86 7.79
CA TYR A 85 3.84 -18.04 6.64
C TYR A 85 2.72 -17.65 5.66
N GLN A 86 1.55 -18.29 5.74
CA GLN A 86 0.39 -17.95 4.92
C GLN A 86 -0.13 -16.54 5.20
N TRP A 87 0.02 -16.02 6.43
CA TRP A 87 -0.31 -14.64 6.77
C TRP A 87 0.60 -13.64 6.07
N TRP A 88 1.91 -13.92 6.05
CA TRP A 88 2.87 -13.13 5.29
C TRP A 88 2.55 -13.17 3.79
N PHE A 89 2.15 -14.32 3.24
CA PHE A 89 1.77 -14.41 1.84
C PHE A 89 0.51 -13.58 1.51
N ALA A 90 -0.46 -13.52 2.42
CA ALA A 90 -1.61 -12.63 2.31
C ALA A 90 -1.18 -11.16 2.28
N ALA A 91 -0.26 -10.75 3.16
CA ALA A 91 0.30 -9.40 3.19
C ALA A 91 1.11 -9.06 1.91
N LEU A 92 1.94 -10.00 1.43
CA LEU A 92 2.67 -9.86 0.17
C LEU A 92 1.71 -9.67 -1.01
N THR A 93 0.60 -10.42 -1.03
CA THR A 93 -0.42 -10.29 -2.06
C THR A 93 -1.08 -8.91 -2.01
N GLY A 94 -1.47 -8.46 -0.81
CA GLY A 94 -2.00 -7.12 -0.60
C GLY A 94 -1.09 -6.03 -1.12
N TYR A 95 0.19 -6.08 -0.73
CA TYR A 95 1.20 -5.14 -1.20
C TYR A 95 1.43 -5.22 -2.72
N SER A 96 1.45 -6.43 -3.29
CA SER A 96 1.61 -6.60 -4.74
C SER A 96 0.45 -5.97 -5.52
N VAL A 97 -0.79 -6.16 -5.05
CA VAL A 97 -1.98 -5.53 -5.65
C VAL A 97 -1.92 -4.01 -5.52
N HIS A 98 -1.49 -3.48 -4.38
CA HIS A 98 -1.26 -2.04 -4.18
C HIS A 98 -0.30 -1.46 -5.22
N LEU A 99 0.87 -2.09 -5.44
CA LEU A 99 1.82 -1.66 -6.47
C LEU A 99 1.21 -1.72 -7.89
N LEU A 100 0.49 -2.79 -8.21
CA LEU A 100 -0.16 -2.96 -9.52
C LEU A 100 -1.24 -1.89 -9.76
N MET A 101 -1.98 -1.50 -8.72
CA MET A 101 -2.94 -0.41 -8.80
C MET A 101 -2.27 0.92 -9.15
N HIS A 102 -1.12 1.23 -8.54
CA HIS A 102 -0.36 2.43 -8.87
C HIS A 102 0.23 2.41 -10.29
N ILE A 103 0.72 1.25 -10.75
CA ILE A 103 1.18 1.08 -12.13
C ILE A 103 0.00 1.28 -13.10
N ALA A 104 -1.18 0.74 -12.80
CA ALA A 104 -2.38 0.96 -13.61
C ALA A 104 -2.79 2.44 -13.63
N GLN A 105 -2.75 3.12 -12.48
CA GLN A 105 -3.00 4.57 -12.40
C GLN A 105 -2.02 5.35 -13.29
N TRP A 106 -0.73 5.03 -13.25
CA TRP A 106 0.27 5.66 -14.10
C TRP A 106 0.01 5.45 -15.59
N ILE A 107 -0.30 4.22 -16.02
CA ILE A 107 -0.62 3.89 -17.42
C ILE A 107 -1.85 4.67 -17.90
N VAL A 108 -2.90 4.75 -17.08
CA VAL A 108 -4.14 5.47 -17.41
C VAL A 108 -3.92 6.98 -17.39
N TYR A 109 -3.15 7.49 -16.44
CA TYR A 109 -2.84 8.91 -16.32
C TYR A 109 -1.90 9.41 -17.43
N ARG A 110 -1.00 8.55 -17.92
CA ARG A 110 -0.02 8.83 -19.00
C ARG A 110 0.96 9.97 -18.70
N LYS A 111 1.15 10.29 -17.42
CA LYS A 111 2.13 11.25 -16.91
C LYS A 111 2.68 10.70 -15.60
N TYR A 112 3.74 11.31 -15.09
CA TYR A 112 4.27 10.96 -13.77
C TYR A 112 3.16 11.02 -12.71
N VAL A 113 3.04 9.93 -11.94
CA VAL A 113 2.24 9.84 -10.73
C VAL A 113 3.24 9.54 -9.62
N PRO A 114 3.17 10.20 -8.46
CA PRO A 114 3.92 9.80 -7.28
C PRO A 114 3.81 8.30 -7.08
N VAL A 115 4.84 7.70 -6.52
CA VAL A 115 4.95 6.27 -6.23
C VAL A 115 5.32 5.37 -7.41
N ILE A 116 5.27 5.83 -8.67
CA ILE A 116 5.58 4.97 -9.82
C ILE A 116 7.03 4.47 -9.83
N ILE A 117 7.99 5.33 -9.45
CA ILE A 117 9.42 4.97 -9.49
C ILE A 117 9.66 3.86 -8.48
N THR A 118 9.22 4.05 -7.25
CA THR A 118 9.35 3.06 -6.20
C THR A 118 8.49 1.81 -6.44
N SER A 119 7.31 1.91 -7.08
CA SER A 119 6.54 0.73 -7.49
C SER A 119 7.34 -0.15 -8.45
N LEU A 120 7.97 0.43 -9.46
CA LEU A 120 8.79 -0.32 -10.41
C LEU A 120 10.07 -0.89 -9.75
N LEU A 121 10.66 -0.17 -8.80
CA LEU A 121 11.84 -0.63 -8.06
C LEU A 121 11.55 -1.75 -7.06
N THR A 122 10.36 -1.74 -6.45
CA THR A 122 9.97 -2.70 -5.41
C THR A 122 9.21 -3.91 -5.96
N LEU A 123 8.62 -3.83 -7.15
CA LEU A 123 7.96 -4.95 -7.82
C LEU A 123 8.87 -6.19 -8.01
N PRO A 124 10.16 -6.06 -8.39
CA PRO A 124 11.08 -7.21 -8.45
C PRO A 124 11.20 -7.96 -7.11
N TYR A 125 11.15 -7.25 -5.98
CA TYR A 125 11.14 -7.89 -4.67
C TYR A 125 9.87 -8.74 -4.50
N CYS A 126 8.68 -8.25 -4.90
CA CYS A 126 7.45 -9.02 -4.81
C CYS A 126 7.50 -10.30 -5.65
N ILE A 127 7.98 -10.20 -6.90
CA ILE A 127 8.12 -11.33 -7.83
C ILE A 127 9.10 -12.37 -7.25
N TYR A 128 10.27 -11.92 -6.81
CA TYR A 128 11.29 -12.81 -6.25
C TYR A 128 10.80 -13.50 -4.96
N SER A 129 10.17 -12.73 -4.07
CA SER A 129 9.65 -13.22 -2.79
C SER A 129 8.55 -14.25 -3.00
N PHE A 130 7.66 -14.03 -3.97
CA PHE A 130 6.66 -15.00 -4.37
C PHE A 130 7.29 -16.29 -4.93
N ALA A 131 8.31 -16.18 -5.77
CA ALA A 131 8.99 -17.34 -6.34
C ALA A 131 9.69 -18.19 -5.26
N GLU A 132 10.38 -17.56 -4.31
CA GLU A 132 11.02 -18.27 -3.20
C GLU A 132 10.00 -18.88 -2.22
N PHE A 133 8.91 -18.16 -1.94
CA PHE A 133 7.81 -18.69 -1.13
C PHE A 133 7.18 -19.92 -1.78
N SER A 134 6.89 -19.86 -3.09
CA SER A 134 6.24 -20.95 -3.84
C SER A 134 7.08 -22.23 -3.88
N LYS A 135 8.41 -22.13 -3.77
CA LYS A 135 9.30 -23.30 -3.68
C LYS A 135 9.31 -23.95 -2.30
N THR A 136 8.95 -23.21 -1.26
CA THR A 136 9.14 -23.61 0.15
C THR A 136 7.82 -23.91 0.85
N THR A 137 6.72 -23.35 0.36
CA THR A 137 5.41 -23.47 0.97
C THR A 137 4.85 -24.89 0.85
N VAL A 138 4.13 -25.32 1.89
CA VAL A 138 3.34 -26.57 1.89
C VAL A 138 1.91 -26.34 1.40
N LEU A 139 1.53 -25.10 1.11
CA LEU A 139 0.20 -24.75 0.64
C LEU A 139 -0.05 -25.30 -0.76
N SER A 140 -1.22 -25.90 -0.97
CA SER A 140 -1.70 -26.24 -2.30
C SER A 140 -2.06 -24.97 -3.10
N PHE A 141 -2.16 -25.09 -4.42
CA PHE A 141 -2.56 -23.98 -5.29
C PHE A 141 -3.90 -23.35 -4.87
N SER A 142 -4.89 -24.17 -4.50
CA SER A 142 -6.20 -23.67 -4.03
C SER A 142 -6.09 -22.92 -2.71
N GLN A 143 -5.22 -23.36 -1.79
CA GLN A 143 -4.97 -22.65 -0.54
C GLN A 143 -4.24 -21.32 -0.79
N MET A 144 -3.29 -21.28 -1.73
CA MET A 144 -2.66 -20.03 -2.15
C MET A 144 -3.71 -19.07 -2.73
N LEU A 145 -4.62 -19.53 -3.58
CA LEU A 145 -5.68 -18.68 -4.12
C LEU A 145 -6.59 -18.13 -3.01
N LEU A 146 -6.93 -18.95 -2.02
CA LEU A 146 -7.71 -18.54 -0.86
C LEU A 146 -6.97 -17.46 -0.04
N TRP A 147 -5.70 -17.69 0.29
CA TRP A 147 -4.90 -16.73 1.06
C TRP A 147 -4.63 -15.43 0.29
N ALA A 148 -4.51 -15.50 -1.03
CA ALA A 148 -4.44 -14.32 -1.89
C ALA A 148 -5.75 -13.51 -1.80
N ALA A 149 -6.91 -14.17 -1.89
CA ALA A 149 -8.20 -13.51 -1.74
C ALA A 149 -8.38 -12.89 -0.34
N ILE A 150 -7.99 -13.60 0.71
CA ILE A 150 -7.96 -13.09 2.08
C ILE A 150 -7.07 -11.84 2.17
N GLY A 151 -5.87 -11.88 1.59
CA GLY A 151 -4.96 -10.74 1.56
C GLY A 151 -5.56 -9.50 0.90
N ILE A 152 -6.25 -9.67 -0.23
CA ILE A 152 -6.95 -8.58 -0.92
C ILE A 152 -8.06 -8.00 -0.06
N VAL A 153 -8.91 -8.85 0.54
CA VAL A 153 -9.99 -8.40 1.42
C VAL A 153 -9.45 -7.64 2.63
N LEU A 154 -8.42 -8.19 3.29
CA LEU A 154 -7.77 -7.53 4.43
C LEU A 154 -7.15 -6.19 4.04
N THR A 155 -6.53 -6.09 2.86
CA THR A 155 -5.99 -4.83 2.35
C THR A 155 -7.09 -3.78 2.17
N ILE A 156 -8.22 -4.15 1.58
CA ILE A 156 -9.37 -3.25 1.41
C ILE A 156 -9.89 -2.77 2.77
N LEU A 157 -10.03 -3.67 3.74
CA LEU A 157 -10.46 -3.31 5.10
C LEU A 157 -9.43 -2.41 5.80
N SER A 158 -8.15 -2.68 5.60
CA SER A 158 -7.05 -1.88 6.13
C SER A 158 -7.08 -0.45 5.59
N LEU A 159 -7.29 -0.29 4.28
CA LEU A 159 -7.44 1.03 3.65
C LEU A 159 -8.60 1.83 4.25
N PHE A 160 -9.77 1.20 4.47
CA PHE A 160 -10.88 1.89 5.14
C PHE A 160 -10.53 2.31 6.56
N SER A 161 -9.79 1.48 7.30
CA SER A 161 -9.28 1.80 8.63
C SER A 161 -8.29 2.98 8.58
N ALA A 162 -7.34 2.96 7.64
CA ALA A 162 -6.37 4.04 7.45
C ALA A 162 -7.07 5.37 7.15
N PHE A 163 -8.01 5.40 6.19
CA PHE A 163 -8.79 6.60 5.88
C PHE A 163 -9.56 7.13 7.09
N PHE A 164 -10.13 6.25 7.92
CA PHE A 164 -10.79 6.66 9.16
C PHE A 164 -9.82 7.38 10.12
N PHE A 165 -8.61 6.85 10.32
CA PHE A 165 -7.60 7.50 11.16
C PHE A 165 -7.10 8.83 10.55
N MET A 166 -6.90 8.86 9.24
CA MET A 166 -6.53 10.06 8.49
C MET A 166 -7.59 11.17 8.64
N ASP A 167 -8.88 10.85 8.47
CA ASP A 167 -9.98 11.81 8.65
C ASP A 167 -10.09 12.34 10.08
N ARG A 168 -9.84 11.49 11.07
CA ARG A 168 -9.80 11.90 12.47
C ARG A 168 -8.64 12.85 12.74
N PHE A 169 -7.46 12.52 12.25
CA PHE A 169 -6.25 13.34 12.41
C PHE A 169 -6.37 14.69 11.68
N GLN A 170 -6.86 14.69 10.44
CA GLN A 170 -7.05 15.92 9.66
C GLN A 170 -8.00 16.90 10.35
N ARG A 171 -9.09 16.42 10.96
CA ARG A 171 -10.02 17.26 11.74
C ARG A 171 -9.35 17.86 12.97
N TRP A 172 -8.56 17.07 13.68
CA TRP A 172 -7.76 17.55 14.80
C TRP A 172 -6.72 18.60 14.36
N GLU A 173 -6.03 18.37 13.25
CA GLU A 173 -5.03 19.30 12.72
C GLU A 173 -5.67 20.63 12.29
N LYS A 174 -6.83 20.60 11.63
CA LYS A 174 -7.56 21.82 11.24
C LYS A 174 -8.15 22.58 12.43
N GLY A 175 -8.59 21.87 13.48
CA GLY A 175 -9.15 22.50 14.68
C GLY A 175 -8.12 23.16 15.60
N ASN A 176 -6.84 22.85 15.42
CA ASN A 176 -5.72 23.43 16.18
C ASN A 176 -4.92 24.48 15.38
N LYS A 177 -5.42 24.89 14.21
CA LYS A 177 -4.90 26.01 13.40
C LYS A 177 -5.80 27.22 13.57
#